data_AF-A0AA39USF2-F1
#
_entry.id   AF-A0AA39USF2-F1
#
_cell.length_a   1.000
_cell.length_b   1.000
_cell.length_c   1.000
_cell.angle_alpha   90.00
_cell.angle_beta   90.00
_cell.angle_gamma   90.00
#
_symmetry.space_group_name_H-M   'P 1'
#
loop_
_entity.id
_entity.type
_entity.pdbx_description
1 polymer ?
#
loop_
_entity_poly.entity_id
_entity_poly.type
_entity_poly.pdbx_seq_one_letter_code
_entity_poly.pdbx_strand_id
1 'polypeptide(L)'
;YMAESLRREGHGDAISQSRCAAIGCEETEFPFCCVTCRDGRMFCQICIVSLHDACPMHIIQCWNGNYFDKIPLRELGMRYQVGHLVGEACPHPRLAFSNHFTVIDTNGIHDVALNFCSCMQRHPFAMQLQGSWHFPVTDIEPCT
;
A
#
# COMPACT_ATOMS: atom_id res chain seq x y z
N TYR A 1 -17.09 27.02 -1.53
CA TYR A 1 -16.92 25.87 -0.61
C TYR A 1 -17.04 24.54 -1.35
N MET A 2 -18.16 24.21 -2.01
CA MET A 2 -18.28 22.96 -2.80
C MET A 2 -17.38 22.86 -4.04
N ALA A 3 -16.98 23.99 -4.64
CA ALA A 3 -16.06 23.99 -5.77
C ALA A 3 -14.61 23.59 -5.41
N GLU A 4 -14.20 23.79 -4.16
CA GLU A 4 -12.86 23.42 -3.67
C GLU A 4 -12.77 21.90 -3.41
N SER A 5 -13.89 21.29 -2.99
CA SER A 5 -14.06 19.84 -2.84
C SER A 5 -13.99 19.13 -4.20
N LEU A 6 -14.72 19.64 -5.19
CA LEU A 6 -14.68 19.14 -6.57
C LEU A 6 -13.31 19.36 -7.25
N ARG A 7 -12.59 20.44 -6.90
CA ARG A 7 -11.20 20.65 -7.35
C ARG A 7 -10.22 19.63 -6.79
N ARG A 8 -10.45 19.11 -5.58
CA ARG A 8 -9.60 18.07 -4.96
C ARG A 8 -9.93 16.67 -5.47
N GLU A 9 -11.16 16.46 -5.92
CA GLU A 9 -11.61 15.24 -6.59
C GLU A 9 -11.19 15.19 -8.07
N GLY A 10 -11.12 16.36 -8.70
CA GLY A 10 -10.52 16.54 -10.00
C GLY A 10 -9.00 16.57 -9.87
N HIS A 11 -8.34 15.48 -10.20
CA HIS A 11 -6.88 15.38 -10.38
C HIS A 11 -6.32 16.30 -11.49
N GLY A 12 -6.98 17.44 -11.78
CA GLY A 12 -6.70 18.36 -12.88
C GLY A 12 -5.33 19.02 -12.79
N ASP A 13 -4.79 19.23 -11.58
CA ASP A 13 -3.42 19.74 -11.40
C ASP A 13 -2.38 18.64 -11.62
N ALA A 14 -2.75 17.37 -11.42
CA ALA A 14 -1.89 16.22 -11.69
C ALA A 14 -1.65 16.01 -13.20
N ILE A 15 -2.61 16.41 -14.06
CA ILE A 15 -2.46 16.41 -15.53
C ILE A 15 -1.38 17.41 -16.00
N SER A 16 -1.06 18.43 -15.19
CA SER A 16 0.03 19.38 -15.48
C SER A 16 1.44 18.85 -15.12
N GLN A 17 1.53 17.69 -14.46
CA GLN A 17 2.80 17.07 -14.13
C GLN A 17 3.40 16.44 -15.39
N SER A 18 4.70 16.70 -15.60
CA SER A 18 5.47 16.11 -16.72
C SER A 18 6.33 14.92 -16.28
N ARG A 19 6.48 14.72 -14.97
CA ARG A 19 7.33 13.70 -14.35
C ARG A 19 6.72 13.23 -13.02
N CYS A 20 7.17 12.08 -12.56
CA CYS A 20 6.90 11.58 -11.22
C CYS A 20 7.17 12.65 -10.15
N ALA A 21 6.26 12.82 -9.20
CA ALA A 21 6.37 13.83 -8.15
C ALA A 21 7.41 13.52 -7.06
N ALA A 22 8.03 12.33 -7.09
CA ALA A 22 9.09 11.98 -6.16
C ALA A 22 10.39 12.74 -6.46
N ILE A 23 11.04 13.25 -5.42
CA ILE A 23 12.29 13.99 -5.53
C ILE A 23 13.37 13.08 -6.12
N GLY A 24 14.01 13.52 -7.21
CA GLY A 24 15.07 12.76 -7.88
C GLY A 24 14.58 11.62 -8.78
N CYS A 25 13.27 11.46 -8.96
CA CYS A 25 12.72 10.52 -9.93
C CYS A 25 12.60 11.20 -11.30
N GLU A 26 13.05 10.50 -12.34
CA GLU A 26 13.05 11.02 -13.71
C GLU A 26 11.95 10.45 -14.59
N GLU A 27 11.17 9.50 -14.05
CA GLU A 27 10.16 8.73 -14.77
C GLU A 27 9.06 9.63 -15.35
N THR A 28 8.73 9.37 -16.61
CA THR A 28 7.64 10.01 -17.35
C THR A 28 6.36 9.18 -17.35
N GLU A 29 6.43 7.92 -16.91
CA GLU A 29 5.26 7.07 -16.66
C GLU A 29 4.94 7.07 -15.16
N PHE A 30 3.92 7.84 -14.80
CA PHE A 30 3.51 8.02 -13.41
C PHE A 30 1.98 7.97 -13.25
N PRO A 31 1.29 6.89 -13.64
CA PRO A 31 -0.18 6.88 -13.63
C PRO A 31 -0.78 6.74 -12.22
N PHE A 32 0.03 6.59 -11.16
CA PHE A 32 -0.46 6.22 -9.84
C PHE A 32 -0.57 7.41 -8.89
N CYS A 33 -1.66 7.47 -8.13
CA CYS A 33 -1.83 8.45 -7.05
C CYS A 33 -2.48 7.81 -5.84
N CYS A 34 -2.25 8.38 -4.66
CA CYS A 34 -2.88 7.93 -3.42
C CYS A 34 -4.05 8.85 -3.06
N VAL A 35 -5.24 8.28 -2.88
CA VAL A 35 -6.41 9.05 -2.44
C VAL A 35 -6.40 9.29 -0.93
N THR A 36 -5.75 8.43 -0.16
CA THR A 36 -5.71 8.53 1.31
C THR A 36 -4.72 9.60 1.79
N CYS A 37 -3.55 9.73 1.16
CA CYS A 37 -2.54 10.74 1.51
C CYS A 37 -2.99 12.18 1.26
N ARG A 38 -4.08 12.40 0.51
CA ARG A 38 -4.56 13.73 0.06
C ARG A 38 -3.50 14.57 -0.64
N ASP A 39 -2.51 13.91 -1.23
CA ASP A 39 -1.37 14.56 -1.87
C ASP A 39 -1.72 15.04 -3.29
N GLY A 40 -2.67 14.36 -3.97
CA GLY A 40 -3.12 14.70 -5.33
C GLY A 40 -2.05 14.58 -6.42
N ARG A 41 -0.79 14.33 -6.04
CA ARG A 41 0.35 14.15 -6.92
C ARG A 41 0.40 12.74 -7.49
N MET A 42 0.98 12.61 -8.67
CA MET A 42 1.13 11.35 -9.37
C MET A 42 2.58 10.84 -9.31
N PHE A 43 2.72 9.53 -9.25
CA PHE A 43 3.96 8.84 -9.01
C PHE A 43 4.09 7.64 -9.95
N CYS A 44 5.34 7.28 -10.26
CA CYS A 44 5.62 6.00 -10.91
C CYS A 44 5.38 4.84 -9.93
N GLN A 45 5.32 3.62 -10.47
CA GLN A 45 5.08 2.41 -9.67
C GLN A 45 6.07 2.25 -8.52
N ILE A 46 7.36 2.53 -8.76
CA ILE A 46 8.41 2.37 -7.75
C ILE A 46 8.20 3.38 -6.63
N CYS A 47 8.03 4.66 -6.97
CA CYS A 47 7.89 5.72 -5.99
C CYS A 47 6.60 5.61 -5.18
N ILE A 48 5.49 5.22 -5.79
CA ILE A 48 4.24 5.05 -5.03
C ILE A 48 4.36 3.89 -4.03
N VAL A 49 5.01 2.79 -4.40
CA VAL A 49 5.24 1.67 -3.49
C VAL A 49 6.17 2.08 -2.35
N SER A 50 7.31 2.72 -2.66
CA SER A 50 8.25 3.17 -1.62
C SER A 50 7.65 4.19 -0.66
N LEU A 51 6.80 5.10 -1.15
CA LEU A 51 6.10 6.09 -0.31
C LEU A 51 5.12 5.43 0.67
N HIS A 52 4.56 4.28 0.31
CA HIS A 52 3.56 3.56 1.08
C HIS A 52 4.12 2.36 1.84
N ASP A 53 5.44 2.23 1.96
CA ASP A 53 6.07 1.10 2.65
C ASP A 53 5.59 0.96 4.11
N ALA A 54 5.48 2.10 4.80
CA ALA A 54 4.97 2.20 6.16
C ALA A 54 3.43 2.33 6.26
N CYS A 55 2.74 2.50 5.12
CA CYS A 55 1.30 2.75 5.07
C CYS A 55 0.61 1.81 4.05
N PRO A 56 0.66 0.47 4.24
CA PRO A 56 0.16 -0.52 3.28
C PRO A 56 -1.36 -0.48 3.08
N MET A 57 -2.09 0.18 3.98
CA MET A 57 -3.56 0.30 3.97
C MET A 57 -4.06 1.51 3.17
N HIS A 58 -3.19 2.25 2.50
CA HIS A 58 -3.64 3.37 1.68
C HIS A 58 -4.27 2.91 0.36
N ILE A 59 -5.28 3.64 -0.09
CA ILE A 59 -5.98 3.35 -1.35
C ILE A 59 -5.25 4.08 -2.47
N ILE A 60 -4.80 3.30 -3.46
CA ILE A 60 -4.13 3.81 -4.66
C ILE A 60 -5.10 3.76 -5.84
N GLN A 61 -4.96 4.72 -6.73
CA GLN A 61 -5.63 4.75 -8.01
C GLN A 61 -4.60 4.82 -9.15
N CYS A 62 -4.96 4.25 -10.29
CA CYS A 62 -4.20 4.28 -11.53
C CYS A 62 -5.02 4.99 -12.61
N TRP A 63 -4.40 5.94 -13.31
CA TRP A 63 -4.97 6.56 -14.50
C TRP A 63 -4.85 5.62 -15.70
N ASN A 64 -5.98 5.15 -16.23
CA ASN A 64 -6.03 4.25 -17.38
C ASN A 64 -6.18 4.97 -18.74
N GLY A 65 -6.13 6.31 -18.75
CA GLY A 65 -6.39 7.14 -19.93
C GLY A 65 -7.79 7.76 -19.96
N ASN A 66 -8.77 7.14 -19.29
CA ASN A 66 -10.16 7.60 -19.25
C ASN A 66 -10.60 8.01 -17.84
N TYR A 67 -10.28 7.20 -16.83
CA TYR A 67 -10.64 7.43 -15.44
C TYR A 67 -9.60 6.84 -14.49
N PHE A 68 -9.71 7.20 -13.21
CA PHE A 68 -8.92 6.61 -12.14
C PHE A 68 -9.55 5.33 -11.64
N ASP A 69 -8.90 4.20 -11.91
CA ASP A 69 -9.30 2.90 -11.38
C ASP A 69 -8.59 2.60 -10.08
N LYS A 70 -9.27 1.94 -9.14
CA LYS A 70 -8.63 1.54 -7.87
C LYS A 70 -7.72 0.35 -8.12
N ILE A 71 -6.50 0.43 -7.62
CA ILE A 71 -5.53 -0.68 -7.70
C ILE A 71 -4.98 -0.97 -6.31
N PRO A 72 -5.04 -2.23 -5.83
CA PRO A 72 -4.45 -2.56 -4.54
C PRO A 72 -2.92 -2.49 -4.65
N LEU A 73 -2.26 -1.98 -3.59
CA LEU A 73 -0.81 -1.85 -3.51
C LEU A 73 -0.06 -3.16 -3.83
N ARG A 74 -0.67 -4.32 -3.50
CA ARG A 74 -0.10 -5.64 -3.81
C ARG A 74 0.13 -5.86 -5.31
N GLU A 75 -0.76 -5.36 -6.16
CA GLU A 75 -0.65 -5.52 -7.63
C GLU A 75 0.50 -4.68 -8.20
N LEU A 76 0.88 -3.63 -7.47
CA LEU A 76 2.06 -2.82 -7.76
C LEU A 76 3.36 -3.45 -7.22
N GLY A 77 3.27 -4.59 -6.53
CA GLY A 77 4.41 -5.32 -5.98
C GLY A 77 4.72 -4.99 -4.52
N MET A 78 3.90 -4.17 -3.85
CA MET A 78 4.07 -3.87 -2.42
C MET A 78 3.83 -5.12 -1.58
N ARG A 79 4.71 -5.35 -0.60
CA ARG A 79 4.59 -6.46 0.36
C ARG A 79 4.84 -5.95 1.76
N TYR A 80 3.94 -6.30 2.68
CA TYR A 80 4.04 -5.91 4.06
C TYR A 80 4.75 -6.99 4.89
N GLN A 81 5.92 -6.66 5.44
CA GLN A 81 6.66 -7.56 6.32
C GLN A 81 6.20 -7.40 7.76
N VAL A 82 5.81 -8.51 8.40
CA VAL A 82 5.46 -8.56 9.83
C VAL A 82 6.49 -9.35 10.63
N GLY A 83 6.54 -9.09 11.94
CA GLY A 83 7.47 -9.73 12.87
C GLY A 83 8.89 -9.11 12.91
N HIS A 84 9.13 -8.04 12.16
CA HIS A 84 10.33 -7.20 12.19
C HIS A 84 9.89 -5.72 12.28
N LEU A 85 10.82 -4.79 12.52
CA LEU A 85 10.49 -3.36 12.48
C LEU A 85 10.15 -2.93 11.04
N VAL A 86 9.35 -1.86 10.90
CA VAL A 86 8.98 -1.31 9.58
C VAL A 86 10.25 -0.93 8.81
N GLY A 87 10.35 -1.39 7.56
CA GLY A 87 11.51 -1.19 6.68
C GLY A 87 12.63 -2.23 6.84
N GLU A 88 12.58 -3.13 7.83
CA GLU A 88 13.56 -4.21 7.95
C GLU A 88 13.18 -5.42 7.07
N ALA A 89 14.08 -5.80 6.17
CA ALA A 89 13.92 -7.01 5.38
C ALA A 89 14.18 -8.26 6.24
N CYS A 90 13.24 -9.20 6.25
CA CYS A 90 13.46 -10.49 6.88
C CYS A 90 14.36 -11.36 5.98
N PRO A 91 15.43 -11.99 6.51
CA PRO A 91 16.27 -12.92 5.72
C PRO A 91 15.55 -14.23 5.39
N HIS A 92 14.48 -14.55 6.13
CA HIS A 92 13.66 -15.75 5.92
C HIS A 92 12.16 -15.36 5.91
N PRO A 93 11.69 -14.68 4.85
CA PRO A 93 10.29 -14.33 4.74
C PRO A 93 9.47 -15.56 4.33
N ARG A 94 8.36 -15.80 5.03
CA ARG A 94 7.33 -16.76 4.63
C ARG A 94 6.12 -16.01 4.11
N LEU A 95 5.76 -16.26 2.85
CA LEU A 95 4.58 -15.66 2.23
C LEU A 95 3.31 -16.09 2.97
N ALA A 96 2.38 -15.17 3.12
CA ALA A 96 1.00 -15.50 3.46
C ALA A 96 0.37 -16.39 2.37
N PHE A 97 -0.66 -17.14 2.73
CA PHE A 97 -1.34 -18.04 1.82
C PHE A 97 -1.82 -17.30 0.56
N SER A 98 -1.55 -17.88 -0.61
CA SER A 98 -1.91 -17.31 -1.91
C SER A 98 -1.41 -15.87 -2.18
N ASN A 99 -0.46 -15.34 -1.38
CA ASN A 99 0.00 -13.95 -1.45
C ASN A 99 -1.17 -12.93 -1.34
N HIS A 100 -2.26 -13.31 -0.68
CA HIS A 100 -3.46 -12.51 -0.48
C HIS A 100 -3.79 -12.51 1.01
N PHE A 101 -3.85 -11.33 1.60
CA PHE A 101 -4.28 -11.11 2.97
C PHE A 101 -5.23 -9.92 2.98
N THR A 102 -6.41 -10.09 3.56
CA THR A 102 -7.42 -9.03 3.64
C THR A 102 -7.35 -8.37 5.01
N VAL A 103 -7.18 -7.05 5.03
CA VAL A 103 -7.18 -6.24 6.25
C VAL A 103 -8.40 -5.34 6.21
N ILE A 104 -9.15 -5.32 7.30
CA ILE A 104 -10.26 -4.39 7.47
C ILE A 104 -9.77 -3.23 8.33
N ASP A 105 -9.83 -2.02 7.77
CA ASP A 105 -9.51 -0.77 8.44
C ASP A 105 -10.74 0.15 8.40
N THR A 106 -10.73 1.20 9.20
CA THR A 106 -11.66 2.33 9.17
C THR A 106 -11.82 2.97 7.80
N ASN A 107 -10.81 2.87 6.94
CA ASN A 107 -10.81 3.41 5.58
C ASN A 107 -11.31 2.42 4.50
N GLY A 108 -11.62 1.17 4.88
CA GLY A 108 -12.17 0.17 3.99
C GLY A 108 -11.52 -1.20 4.13
N ILE A 109 -11.74 -2.03 3.11
CA ILE A 109 -11.17 -3.37 3.00
C ILE A 109 -9.96 -3.29 2.09
N HIS A 110 -8.82 -3.76 2.59
CA HIS A 110 -7.53 -3.67 1.93
C HIS A 110 -6.99 -5.05 1.62
N ASP A 111 -6.63 -5.22 0.36
CA ASP A 111 -6.12 -6.45 -0.18
C ASP A 111 -4.59 -6.32 -0.32
N VAL A 112 -3.86 -6.96 0.59
CA VAL A 112 -2.39 -6.82 0.71
C VAL A 112 -1.66 -8.14 0.56
N ALA A 113 -0.40 -8.07 0.15
CA ALA A 113 0.53 -9.19 0.20
C ALA A 113 1.34 -9.11 1.49
N LEU A 114 1.33 -10.16 2.30
CA LEU A 114 1.96 -10.16 3.63
C LEU A 114 3.07 -11.21 3.71
N ASN A 115 4.20 -10.83 4.31
CA ASN A 115 5.34 -11.69 4.59
C ASN A 115 5.49 -11.87 6.10
N PHE A 116 5.36 -13.10 6.59
CA PHE A 116 5.67 -13.45 7.97
C PHE A 116 7.16 -13.71 8.16
N CYS A 117 7.70 -13.42 9.33
CA CYS A 117 9.07 -13.76 9.68
C CYS A 117 9.19 -15.24 10.07
N SER A 118 10.17 -15.97 9.52
CA SER A 118 10.53 -17.35 9.90
C SER A 118 11.92 -17.53 10.53
N CYS A 119 12.46 -16.49 11.13
CA CYS A 119 13.73 -16.55 11.89
C CYS A 119 13.61 -17.39 13.19
N MET A 120 14.74 -17.83 13.75
CA MET A 120 14.83 -18.80 14.85
C MET A 120 14.08 -18.43 16.16
N GLN A 121 13.79 -17.15 16.41
CA GLN A 121 13.02 -16.68 17.57
C GLN A 121 11.59 -16.29 17.18
N ARG A 122 10.83 -17.25 16.66
CA ARG A 122 9.52 -17.00 16.07
C ARG A 122 8.41 -16.90 17.13
N HIS A 123 7.76 -15.75 17.21
CA HIS A 123 6.40 -15.66 17.74
C HIS A 123 5.39 -16.27 16.75
N PRO A 124 4.30 -16.90 17.21
CA PRO A 124 3.20 -17.35 16.34
C PRO A 124 2.71 -16.26 15.39
N PHE A 125 2.16 -16.63 14.23
CA PHE A 125 1.71 -15.66 13.20
C PHE A 125 0.75 -14.60 13.75
N ALA A 126 -0.19 -15.00 14.61
CA ALA A 126 -1.10 -14.09 15.30
C ALA A 126 -0.36 -13.03 16.13
N MET A 127 0.70 -13.42 16.85
CA MET A 127 1.52 -12.48 17.63
C MET A 127 2.35 -11.56 16.74
N GLN A 128 2.80 -12.01 15.57
CA GLN A 128 3.50 -11.15 14.61
C GLN A 128 2.57 -10.05 14.05
N LEU A 129 1.30 -10.38 13.80
CA LEU A 129 0.29 -9.39 13.40
C LEU A 129 -0.01 -8.41 14.53
N GLN A 130 -0.20 -8.90 15.75
CA GLN A 130 -0.44 -8.07 16.92
C GLN A 130 0.73 -7.11 17.19
N GLY A 131 1.97 -7.56 17.00
CA GLY A 131 3.17 -6.71 17.09
C GLY A 131 3.24 -5.62 16.02
N SER A 132 2.52 -5.80 14.92
CA SER A 132 2.33 -4.83 13.84
C SER A 132 1.03 -4.03 13.98
N TRP A 133 0.41 -4.02 15.17
CA TRP A 133 -0.88 -3.36 15.46
C TRP A 133 -2.08 -3.86 14.62
N HIS A 134 -1.95 -5.05 14.03
CA HIS A 134 -3.04 -5.74 13.35
C HIS A 134 -3.62 -6.80 14.27
N PHE A 135 -4.93 -6.70 14.55
CA PHE A 135 -5.62 -7.70 15.35
C PHE A 135 -6.16 -8.79 14.42
N PRO A 136 -5.66 -10.03 14.53
CA PRO A 136 -6.18 -11.11 13.70
C PRO A 136 -7.63 -11.40 14.05
N VAL A 137 -8.47 -11.63 13.04
CA VAL A 137 -9.86 -12.07 13.23
C VAL A 137 -9.91 -13.53 13.69
N THR A 138 -8.88 -14.33 13.40
CA THR A 138 -8.75 -15.73 13.84
C THR A 138 -7.33 -16.04 14.34
N ASP A 139 -7.24 -16.83 15.42
CA ASP A 139 -5.96 -17.27 16.01
C ASP A 139 -5.33 -18.46 15.26
N ILE A 140 -6.12 -19.16 14.46
CA ILE A 140 -5.69 -20.28 13.61
C ILE A 140 -5.51 -19.70 12.22
N GLU A 141 -4.24 -19.57 11.79
CA GLU A 141 -3.82 -19.02 10.48
C GLU A 141 -4.75 -17.90 9.98
N PRO A 142 -4.55 -16.64 10.40
CA PRO A 142 -5.41 -15.54 10.02
C PRO A 142 -5.41 -15.41 8.49
N CYS A 143 -6.44 -15.96 7.88
CA CYS A 143 -6.62 -16.07 6.45
C CYS A 143 -8.11 -15.97 6.17
N THR A 144 -8.65 -14.80 6.45
CA THR A 144 -9.96 -14.33 5.99
C THR A 144 -9.93 -12.83 5.97
#